data_AF-A0A6V7KEJ7-F1
#
_entry.id   AF-A0A6V7KEJ7-F1
#
_cell.length_a   1.000
_cell.length_b   1.000
_cell.length_c   1.000
_cell.angle_alpha   90.00
_cell.angle_beta   90.00
_cell.angle_gamma   90.00
#
_symmetry.space_group_name_H-M   'P 1'
#
loop_
_entity.id
_entity.type
_entity.pdbx_description
1 polymer ?
#
loop_
_entity_poly.entity_id
_entity_poly.type
_entity_poly.pdbx_seq_one_letter_code
_entity_poly.pdbx_strand_id
1 'polypeptide(L)'
;RLAEGTKASYDKLNGALAELIGFLDKGQLQPFLDQPTQSFQDNFEKSFSAYLTYVQTHLQHAEQASRDSYDHSTWSFGIVVVLSLALVAVAVVWLRKIILTPLTIMREHFEHISQGHLTVKIADYGQNEIGVMFSALQHMQTSLASTVHTVRQGATGMLLGVREISSGNVDLSSRTELHASALEQTAASMEELTAIVKQNADNAHQASKLAQETTNTAHKGGEITITAGVVKTMQDIAVSS
;
A
#
# COMPACT_ATOMS: atom_id res chain seq x y z
N ARG A 1 -36.32 -74.20 28.95
CA ARG A 1 -36.38 -74.78 30.31
C ARG A 1 -37.61 -74.33 31.12
N LEU A 2 -37.76 -73.08 31.56
CA LEU A 2 -38.95 -72.66 32.34
C LEU A 2 -40.27 -72.66 31.52
N ALA A 3 -40.21 -72.20 30.27
CA ALA A 3 -41.37 -72.26 29.35
C ALA A 3 -41.82 -73.71 29.07
N GLU A 4 -40.86 -74.61 28.86
CA GLU A 4 -41.12 -76.04 28.65
C GLU A 4 -41.69 -76.71 29.92
N GLY A 5 -41.17 -76.35 31.10
CA GLY A 5 -41.71 -76.82 32.39
C GLY A 5 -43.13 -76.37 32.65
N THR A 6 -43.44 -75.10 32.34
CA THR A 6 -44.80 -74.55 32.46
C THR A 6 -45.77 -75.25 31.51
N LYS A 7 -45.37 -75.44 30.25
CA LYS A 7 -46.14 -76.20 29.26
C LYS A 7 -46.43 -77.63 29.74
N ALA A 8 -45.42 -78.33 30.24
CA ALA A 8 -45.58 -79.70 30.75
C ALA A 8 -46.52 -79.77 31.98
N SER A 9 -46.47 -78.77 32.88
CA SER A 9 -47.40 -78.71 34.01
C SER A 9 -48.85 -78.38 33.60
N TYR A 10 -49.03 -77.56 32.56
CA TYR A 10 -50.33 -77.27 31.94
C TYR A 10 -50.94 -78.53 31.32
N ASP A 11 -50.16 -79.26 30.53
CA ASP A 11 -50.61 -80.48 29.86
C ASP A 11 -51.07 -81.54 30.88
N LYS A 12 -50.38 -81.66 32.02
CA LYS A 12 -50.76 -82.55 33.13
C LYS A 12 -52.06 -82.13 33.82
N LEU A 13 -52.22 -80.84 34.11
CA LEU A 13 -53.46 -80.31 34.71
C LEU A 13 -54.65 -80.50 33.77
N ASN A 14 -54.48 -80.18 32.48
CA ASN A 14 -55.52 -80.35 31.48
C ASN A 14 -55.92 -81.83 31.31
N GLY A 15 -54.93 -82.75 31.32
CA GLY A 15 -55.19 -84.18 31.31
C GLY A 15 -55.96 -84.66 32.55
N ALA A 16 -55.56 -84.22 33.74
CA ALA A 16 -56.25 -84.55 34.99
C ALA A 16 -57.71 -84.07 34.99
N LEU A 17 -57.96 -82.84 34.51
CA LEU A 17 -59.32 -82.29 34.36
C LEU A 17 -60.16 -83.10 33.36
N ALA A 18 -59.57 -83.55 32.24
CA ALA A 18 -60.26 -84.40 31.27
C ALA A 18 -60.63 -85.77 31.86
N GLU A 19 -59.77 -86.36 32.70
CA GLU A 19 -60.06 -87.59 33.44
C GLU A 19 -61.20 -87.40 34.45
N LEU A 20 -61.24 -86.29 35.20
CA LEU A 20 -62.34 -85.97 36.11
C LEU A 20 -63.70 -85.91 35.39
N ILE A 21 -63.73 -85.27 34.22
CA ILE A 21 -64.94 -85.21 33.38
C ILE A 21 -65.37 -86.63 32.99
N GLY A 22 -64.40 -87.49 32.62
CA GLY A 22 -64.66 -88.90 32.30
C GLY A 22 -65.16 -89.74 33.49
N PHE A 23 -64.71 -89.45 34.72
CA PHE A 23 -65.21 -90.12 35.93
C PHE A 23 -66.63 -89.66 36.29
N LEU A 24 -66.94 -88.37 36.13
CA LEU A 24 -68.28 -87.81 36.31
C LEU A 24 -69.30 -88.41 35.32
N ASP A 25 -68.93 -88.52 34.05
CA ASP A 25 -69.77 -89.09 32.99
C ASP A 25 -70.13 -90.56 33.25
N LYS A 26 -69.21 -91.31 33.88
CA LYS A 26 -69.39 -92.73 34.24
C LYS A 26 -70.00 -92.96 35.63
N GLY A 27 -70.33 -91.90 36.37
CA GLY A 27 -70.85 -91.98 37.75
C GLY A 27 -69.86 -92.52 38.79
N GLN A 28 -68.55 -92.49 38.50
CA GLN A 28 -67.50 -93.04 39.36
C GLN A 28 -67.01 -92.00 40.37
N LEU A 29 -67.71 -91.89 41.51
CA LEU A 29 -67.40 -90.88 42.53
C LEU A 29 -66.10 -91.14 43.30
N GLN A 30 -65.73 -92.40 43.56
CA GLN A 30 -64.52 -92.71 44.33
C GLN A 30 -63.22 -92.32 43.58
N PRO A 31 -63.01 -92.73 42.31
CA PRO A 31 -61.84 -92.31 41.53
C PRO A 31 -61.81 -90.80 41.24
N PHE A 32 -62.99 -90.17 41.17
CA PHE A 32 -63.11 -88.73 41.02
C PHE A 32 -62.58 -87.98 42.26
N LEU A 33 -62.92 -88.42 43.46
CA LEU A 33 -62.46 -87.81 44.71
C LEU A 33 -61.00 -88.14 45.04
N ASP A 34 -60.52 -89.32 44.63
CA ASP A 34 -59.15 -89.77 44.89
C ASP A 34 -58.11 -89.16 43.92
N GLN A 35 -58.54 -88.49 42.84
CA GLN A 35 -57.61 -87.88 41.89
C GLN A 35 -56.94 -86.63 42.52
N PRO A 36 -55.61 -86.52 42.50
CA PRO A 36 -54.90 -85.41 43.13
C PRO A 36 -54.88 -84.14 42.25
N THR A 37 -56.04 -83.70 41.76
CA THR A 37 -56.19 -82.55 40.84
C THR A 37 -55.59 -81.27 41.42
N GLN A 38 -55.75 -81.05 42.72
CA GLN A 38 -55.18 -79.89 43.43
C GLN A 38 -53.65 -79.85 43.33
N SER A 39 -52.97 -81.00 43.41
CA SER A 39 -51.51 -81.06 43.26
C SER A 39 -51.06 -80.70 41.84
N PHE A 40 -51.84 -81.05 40.80
CA PHE A 40 -51.55 -80.65 39.43
C PHE A 40 -51.76 -79.15 39.23
N GLN A 41 -52.78 -78.58 39.87
CA GLN A 41 -53.07 -77.14 39.85
C GLN A 41 -51.94 -76.35 40.52
N ASP A 42 -51.55 -76.73 41.74
CA ASP A 42 -50.48 -76.06 42.50
C ASP A 42 -49.14 -76.09 41.74
N ASN A 43 -48.84 -77.21 41.05
CA ASN A 43 -47.62 -77.35 40.26
C ASN A 43 -47.63 -76.47 39.00
N PHE A 44 -48.79 -76.37 38.32
CA PHE A 44 -48.96 -75.45 37.21
C PHE A 44 -48.84 -74.00 37.66
N GLU A 45 -49.50 -73.61 38.74
CA GLU A 45 -49.45 -72.24 39.29
C GLU A 45 -48.01 -71.84 39.68
N LYS A 46 -47.28 -72.75 40.34
CA LYS A 46 -45.87 -72.53 40.68
C LYS A 46 -44.97 -72.38 39.46
N SER A 47 -45.17 -73.20 38.43
CA SER A 47 -44.38 -73.15 37.20
C SER A 47 -44.70 -71.89 36.38
N PHE A 48 -45.99 -71.54 36.29
CA PHE A 48 -46.48 -70.36 35.59
C PHE A 48 -46.01 -69.06 36.23
N SER A 49 -46.11 -68.92 37.56
CA SER A 49 -45.59 -67.76 38.30
C SER A 49 -44.07 -67.61 38.17
N ALA A 50 -43.32 -68.72 38.21
CA ALA A 50 -41.87 -68.71 37.97
C ALA A 50 -41.53 -68.25 36.54
N TYR A 51 -42.30 -68.70 35.53
CA TYR A 51 -42.14 -68.26 34.15
C TYR A 51 -42.48 -66.77 33.97
N LEU A 52 -43.58 -66.28 34.54
CA LEU A 52 -43.93 -64.86 34.50
C LEU A 52 -42.87 -63.99 35.16
N THR A 53 -42.35 -64.40 36.32
CA THR A 53 -41.27 -63.68 37.02
C THR A 53 -39.99 -63.64 36.19
N TYR A 54 -39.63 -64.75 35.54
CA TYR A 54 -38.49 -64.83 34.63
C TYR A 54 -38.65 -63.87 33.45
N VAL A 55 -39.81 -63.89 32.78
CA VAL A 55 -40.12 -63.01 31.65
C VAL A 55 -40.08 -61.54 32.08
N GLN A 56 -40.70 -61.21 33.21
CA GLN A 56 -40.75 -59.84 33.72
C GLN A 56 -39.36 -59.30 34.09
N THR A 57 -38.54 -60.11 34.76
CA THR A 57 -37.16 -59.71 35.12
C THR A 57 -36.32 -59.50 33.86
N HIS A 58 -36.44 -60.38 32.86
CA HIS A 58 -35.72 -60.23 31.60
C HIS A 58 -36.18 -59.01 30.78
N LEU A 59 -37.48 -58.71 30.76
CA LEU A 59 -38.00 -57.50 30.11
C LEU A 59 -37.52 -56.22 30.81
N GLN A 60 -37.48 -56.21 32.15
CA GLN A 60 -36.96 -55.08 32.92
C GLN A 60 -35.46 -54.87 32.70
N HIS A 61 -34.66 -55.93 32.69
CA HIS A 61 -33.24 -55.85 32.39
C HIS A 61 -32.98 -55.39 30.94
N ALA A 62 -33.82 -55.81 29.98
CA ALA A 62 -33.73 -55.35 28.60
C ALA A 62 -34.09 -53.86 28.45
N GLU A 63 -35.10 -53.38 29.18
CA GLU A 63 -35.50 -51.96 29.20
C GLU A 63 -34.43 -51.09 29.87
N GLN A 64 -33.88 -51.51 31.01
CA GLN A 64 -32.82 -50.78 31.72
C GLN A 64 -31.53 -50.73 30.91
N ALA A 65 -31.06 -51.86 30.37
CA ALA A 65 -29.87 -51.88 29.52
C ALA A 65 -30.03 -51.02 28.25
N SER A 66 -31.27 -50.91 27.74
CA SER A 66 -31.60 -50.02 26.64
C SER A 66 -31.50 -48.55 27.07
N ARG A 67 -32.13 -48.15 28.20
CA ARG A 67 -32.09 -46.78 28.74
C ARG A 67 -30.67 -46.31 29.06
N ASP A 68 -29.87 -47.14 29.73
CA ASP A 68 -28.49 -46.79 30.08
C ASP A 68 -27.64 -46.56 28.83
N SER A 69 -27.85 -47.36 27.78
CA SER A 69 -27.19 -47.18 26.49
C SER A 69 -27.65 -45.89 25.78
N TYR A 70 -28.94 -45.56 25.85
CA TYR A 70 -29.49 -44.33 25.28
C TYR A 70 -28.97 -43.08 25.99
N ASP A 71 -28.88 -43.08 27.32
CA ASP A 71 -28.40 -41.94 28.10
C ASP A 71 -26.90 -41.70 27.87
N HIS A 72 -26.10 -42.77 27.86
CA HIS A 72 -24.67 -42.67 27.53
C HIS A 72 -24.42 -42.23 26.08
N SER A 73 -25.22 -42.71 25.12
CA SER A 73 -25.13 -42.30 23.72
C SER A 73 -25.50 -40.81 23.53
N THR A 74 -26.54 -40.34 24.22
CA THR A 74 -27.00 -38.94 24.10
C THR A 74 -26.01 -37.95 24.71
N TRP A 75 -25.45 -38.28 25.89
CA TRP A 75 -24.41 -37.45 26.54
C TRP A 75 -23.13 -37.36 25.71
N SER A 76 -22.64 -38.49 25.18
CA SER A 76 -21.42 -38.52 24.36
C SER A 76 -21.58 -37.74 23.05
N PHE A 77 -22.74 -37.84 22.41
CA PHE A 77 -23.08 -37.03 21.24
C PHE A 77 -23.07 -35.52 21.57
N GLY A 78 -23.67 -35.12 22.70
CA GLY A 78 -23.67 -33.73 23.17
C GLY A 78 -22.25 -33.18 23.36
N ILE A 79 -21.36 -33.95 23.97
CA ILE A 79 -19.94 -33.56 24.12
C ILE A 79 -19.27 -33.35 22.77
N VAL A 80 -19.44 -34.28 21.83
CA VAL A 80 -18.81 -34.18 20.51
C VAL A 80 -19.28 -32.92 19.78
N VAL A 81 -20.58 -32.59 19.85
CA VAL A 81 -21.12 -31.36 19.26
C VAL A 81 -20.50 -30.12 19.92
N VAL A 82 -20.44 -30.08 21.25
CA VAL A 82 -19.85 -28.94 21.98
C VAL A 82 -18.36 -28.78 21.66
N LEU A 83 -17.59 -29.86 21.64
CA LEU A 83 -16.17 -29.84 21.29
C LEU A 83 -15.95 -29.39 19.84
N SER A 84 -16.81 -29.83 18.92
CA SER A 84 -16.74 -29.41 17.51
C SER A 84 -17.02 -27.92 17.37
N LEU A 85 -18.05 -27.41 18.06
CA LEU A 85 -18.35 -25.97 18.08
C LEU A 85 -17.22 -25.15 18.72
N ALA A 86 -16.64 -25.64 19.81
CA ALA A 86 -15.49 -25.00 20.46
C ALA A 86 -14.28 -24.93 19.53
N LEU A 87 -13.98 -26.01 18.81
CA LEU A 87 -12.87 -26.06 17.85
C LEU A 87 -13.09 -25.07 16.69
N VAL A 88 -14.30 -25.00 16.14
CA VAL A 88 -14.66 -24.01 15.12
C VAL A 88 -14.52 -22.58 15.65
N ALA A 89 -15.01 -22.31 16.86
CA ALA A 89 -14.89 -20.98 17.47
C ALA A 89 -13.42 -20.57 17.66
N VAL A 90 -12.59 -21.48 18.16
CA VAL A 90 -11.14 -21.26 18.31
C VAL A 90 -10.49 -21.01 16.95
N ALA A 91 -10.79 -21.83 15.94
CA ALA A 91 -10.25 -21.66 14.60
C ALA A 91 -10.62 -20.30 13.97
N VAL A 92 -11.87 -19.85 14.14
CA VAL A 92 -12.33 -18.54 13.64
C VAL A 92 -11.59 -17.39 14.35
N VAL A 93 -11.45 -17.46 15.67
CA VAL A 93 -10.72 -16.43 16.45
C VAL A 93 -9.24 -16.41 16.05
N TRP A 94 -8.63 -17.59 15.89
CA TRP A 94 -7.23 -17.74 15.49
C TRP A 94 -6.98 -17.19 14.08
N LEU A 95 -7.83 -17.54 13.11
CA LEU A 95 -7.78 -17.03 11.73
C LEU A 95 -7.94 -15.50 11.69
N ARG A 96 -8.89 -14.95 12.48
CA ARG A 96 -9.07 -13.50 12.58
C ARG A 96 -7.85 -12.79 13.12
N LYS A 97 -7.21 -13.34 14.16
CA LYS A 97 -6.03 -12.74 14.78
C LYS A 97 -4.78 -12.84 13.91
N ILE A 98 -4.55 -13.97 13.26
CA ILE A 98 -3.31 -14.22 12.52
C ILE A 98 -3.35 -13.68 11.10
N ILE A 99 -4.51 -13.70 10.44
CA ILE A 99 -4.64 -13.32 9.03
C ILE A 99 -5.36 -11.98 8.88
N LEU A 100 -6.60 -11.86 9.35
CA LEU A 100 -7.44 -10.69 9.06
C LEU A 100 -6.95 -9.41 9.75
N THR A 101 -6.45 -9.52 10.99
CA THR A 101 -5.98 -8.36 11.74
C THR A 101 -4.73 -7.73 11.10
N PRO A 102 -3.65 -8.50 10.78
CA PRO A 102 -2.50 -7.94 10.08
C PRO A 102 -2.84 -7.38 8.69
N LEU A 103 -3.74 -8.02 7.94
CA LEU A 103 -4.18 -7.49 6.64
C LEU A 103 -4.88 -6.14 6.76
N THR A 104 -5.65 -5.92 7.82
CA THR A 104 -6.30 -4.63 8.10
C THR A 104 -5.25 -3.56 8.40
N ILE A 105 -4.23 -3.89 9.19
CA ILE A 105 -3.11 -2.98 9.51
C ILE A 105 -2.30 -2.66 8.25
N MET A 106 -2.09 -3.64 7.37
CA MET A 106 -1.41 -3.43 6.10
C MET A 106 -2.18 -2.47 5.19
N ARG A 107 -3.51 -2.60 5.12
CA ARG A 107 -4.38 -1.65 4.40
C ARG A 107 -4.21 -0.21 4.91
N GLU A 108 -4.12 -0.02 6.22
CA GLU A 108 -3.93 1.31 6.81
C GLU A 108 -2.59 1.93 6.40
N HIS A 109 -1.52 1.13 6.31
CA HIS A 109 -0.23 1.61 5.78
C HIS A 109 -0.31 1.98 4.29
N PHE A 110 -1.05 1.23 3.47
CA PHE A 110 -1.29 1.62 2.08
C PHE A 110 -2.02 2.97 1.98
N GLU A 111 -2.99 3.23 2.87
CA GLU A 111 -3.70 4.51 2.93
C GLU A 111 -2.76 5.66 3.36
N HIS A 112 -1.87 5.43 4.32
CA HIS A 112 -0.86 6.43 4.66
C HIS A 112 0.09 6.71 3.48
N ILE A 113 0.56 5.67 2.79
CA ILE A 113 1.44 5.81 1.63
C ILE A 113 0.74 6.54 0.48
N SER A 114 -0.53 6.25 0.22
CA SER A 114 -1.31 6.94 -0.83
C SER A 114 -1.49 8.43 -0.55
N GLN A 115 -1.57 8.81 0.73
CA GLN A 115 -1.60 10.20 1.19
C GLN A 115 -0.21 10.86 1.26
N GLY A 116 0.86 10.14 0.93
CA GLY A 116 2.24 10.64 0.96
C GLY A 116 2.91 10.58 2.35
N HIS A 117 2.27 9.97 3.34
CA HIS A 117 2.85 9.76 4.66
C HIS A 117 3.79 8.53 4.67
N LEU A 118 5.07 8.77 4.41
CA LEU A 118 6.11 7.72 4.30
C LEU A 118 6.94 7.52 5.58
N THR A 119 6.58 8.18 6.67
CA THR A 119 7.34 8.16 7.95
C THR A 119 6.77 7.20 8.98
N VAL A 120 5.58 6.63 8.74
CA VAL A 120 4.95 5.67 9.66
C VAL A 120 5.72 4.37 9.65
N LYS A 121 6.20 3.94 10.82
CA LYS A 121 6.99 2.71 10.96
C LYS A 121 6.10 1.48 10.76
N ILE A 122 6.45 0.68 9.74
CA ILE A 122 5.85 -0.63 9.52
C ILE A 122 6.48 -1.62 10.52
N ALA A 123 5.64 -2.32 11.30
CA ALA A 123 6.11 -3.32 12.26
C ALA A 123 6.51 -4.63 11.57
N ASP A 124 7.43 -5.37 12.20
CA ASP A 124 7.85 -6.69 11.74
C ASP A 124 6.83 -7.76 12.20
N TYR A 125 6.28 -8.51 11.25
CA TYR A 125 5.27 -9.55 11.47
C TYR A 125 5.84 -10.98 11.35
N GLY A 126 7.14 -11.15 11.56
CA GLY A 126 7.79 -12.46 11.61
C GLY A 126 8.12 -13.01 10.21
N GLN A 127 8.32 -14.33 10.11
CA GLN A 127 8.86 -14.96 8.89
C GLN A 127 7.82 -15.77 8.09
N ASN A 128 6.53 -15.67 8.43
CA ASN A 128 5.46 -16.28 7.63
C ASN A 128 5.13 -15.41 6.41
N GLU A 129 4.20 -15.88 5.57
CA GLU A 129 3.77 -15.20 4.34
C GLU A 129 3.27 -13.77 4.62
N ILE A 130 2.58 -13.56 5.75
CA ILE A 130 2.15 -12.22 6.19
C ILE A 130 3.36 -11.33 6.49
N GLY A 131 4.35 -11.84 7.24
CA GLY A 131 5.60 -11.14 7.52
C GLY A 131 6.38 -10.77 6.24
N VAL A 132 6.44 -11.68 5.26
CA VAL A 132 7.03 -11.40 3.94
C VAL A 132 6.30 -10.25 3.24
N MET A 133 4.97 -10.21 3.29
CA MET A 133 4.20 -9.09 2.73
C MET A 133 4.49 -7.77 3.45
N PHE A 134 4.63 -7.78 4.77
CA PHE A 134 5.01 -6.59 5.56
C PHE A 134 6.43 -6.10 5.20
N SER A 135 7.38 -7.03 5.03
CA SER A 135 8.74 -6.70 4.57
C SER A 135 8.73 -6.07 3.17
N ALA A 136 7.98 -6.65 2.22
CA ALA A 136 7.82 -6.09 0.88
C ALA A 136 7.19 -4.68 0.91
N LEU A 137 6.19 -4.46 1.77
CA LEU A 137 5.58 -3.15 1.99
C LEU A 137 6.60 -2.13 2.54
N GLN A 138 7.47 -2.54 3.47
CA GLN A 138 8.53 -1.69 4.01
C GLN A 138 9.57 -1.32 2.94
N HIS A 139 9.96 -2.28 2.10
CA HIS A 139 10.84 -2.02 0.95
C HIS A 139 10.22 -1.04 -0.05
N MET A 140 8.91 -1.15 -0.32
CA MET A 140 8.17 -0.21 -1.17
C MET A 140 8.17 1.19 -0.55
N GLN A 141 7.79 1.32 0.73
CA GLN A 141 7.77 2.60 1.44
C GLN A 141 9.15 3.29 1.40
N THR A 142 10.22 2.53 1.66
CA THR A 142 11.61 3.05 1.66
C THR A 142 12.02 3.53 0.27
N SER A 143 11.70 2.77 -0.78
CA SER A 143 12.00 3.15 -2.16
C SER A 143 11.25 4.41 -2.59
N LEU A 144 9.96 4.54 -2.24
CA LEU A 144 9.20 5.77 -2.48
C LEU A 144 9.79 6.95 -1.71
N ALA A 145 10.14 6.77 -0.43
CA ALA A 145 10.70 7.85 0.38
C ALA A 145 12.03 8.35 -0.18
N SER A 146 12.90 7.42 -0.63
CA SER A 146 14.15 7.75 -1.32
C SER A 146 13.88 8.53 -2.61
N THR A 147 12.90 8.11 -3.41
CA THR A 147 12.55 8.79 -4.67
C THR A 147 12.09 10.22 -4.41
N VAL A 148 11.19 10.43 -3.46
CA VAL A 148 10.71 11.75 -3.05
C VAL A 148 11.86 12.61 -2.51
N HIS A 149 12.77 12.02 -1.73
CA HIS A 149 13.95 12.72 -1.21
C HIS A 149 14.85 13.23 -2.33
N THR A 150 15.17 12.38 -3.31
CA THR A 150 15.99 12.74 -4.48
C THR A 150 15.34 13.85 -5.30
N VAL A 151 14.03 13.77 -5.55
CA VAL A 151 13.29 14.84 -6.25
C VAL A 151 13.35 16.16 -5.49
N ARG A 152 13.17 16.12 -4.15
CA ARG A 152 13.26 17.33 -3.31
C ARG A 152 14.66 17.94 -3.32
N GLN A 153 15.70 17.11 -3.27
CA GLN A 153 17.09 17.57 -3.37
C GLN A 153 17.34 18.22 -4.74
N GLY A 154 16.91 17.59 -5.83
CA GLY A 154 17.01 18.15 -7.18
C GLY A 154 16.29 19.49 -7.32
N ALA A 155 15.07 19.61 -6.79
CA ALA A 155 14.32 20.86 -6.78
C ALA A 155 15.02 21.97 -5.97
N THR A 156 15.62 21.62 -4.83
CA THR A 156 16.40 22.57 -4.01
C THR A 156 17.65 23.03 -4.75
N GLY A 157 18.35 22.13 -5.43
CA GLY A 157 19.50 22.46 -6.29
C GLY A 157 19.11 23.38 -7.44
N MET A 158 17.98 23.12 -8.12
CA MET A 158 17.46 24.01 -9.16
C MET A 158 17.12 25.41 -8.60
N LEU A 159 16.48 25.50 -7.43
CA LEU A 159 16.16 26.78 -6.81
C LEU A 159 17.42 27.62 -6.55
N LEU A 160 18.50 26.98 -6.08
CA LEU A 160 19.79 27.64 -5.89
C LEU A 160 20.38 28.12 -7.22
N GLY A 161 20.40 27.26 -8.25
CA GLY A 161 20.89 27.64 -9.58
C GLY A 161 20.10 28.77 -10.22
N VAL A 162 18.77 28.78 -10.09
CA VAL A 162 17.91 29.86 -10.59
C VAL A 162 18.20 31.19 -9.88
N ARG A 163 18.47 31.16 -8.56
CA ARG A 163 18.87 32.36 -7.81
C ARG A 163 20.22 32.90 -8.28
N GLU A 164 21.17 32.02 -8.54
CA GLU A 164 22.49 32.40 -9.06
C GLU A 164 22.39 32.99 -10.47
N ILE A 165 21.60 32.38 -11.37
CA ILE A 165 21.31 32.94 -12.70
C ILE A 165 20.67 34.32 -12.58
N SER A 166 19.66 34.48 -11.71
CA SER A 166 19.01 35.77 -11.51
C SER A 166 19.98 36.84 -11.03
N SER A 167 20.88 36.50 -10.11
CA SER A 167 21.92 37.43 -9.64
C SER A 167 22.90 37.78 -10.75
N GLY A 168 23.35 36.79 -11.52
CA GLY A 168 24.25 37.00 -12.66
C GLY A 168 23.61 37.84 -13.76
N ASN A 169 22.30 37.71 -13.99
CA ASN A 169 21.59 38.51 -14.97
C ASN A 169 21.48 39.98 -14.55
N VAL A 170 21.35 40.27 -13.25
CA VAL A 170 21.39 41.64 -12.72
C VAL A 170 22.77 42.27 -12.93
N ASP A 171 23.85 41.54 -12.64
CA ASP A 171 25.22 42.00 -12.88
C ASP A 171 25.48 42.25 -14.38
N LEU A 172 25.08 41.30 -15.24
CA LEU A 172 25.22 41.43 -16.69
C LEU A 172 24.43 42.63 -17.23
N SER A 173 23.20 42.84 -16.74
CA SER A 173 22.39 43.99 -17.11
C SER A 173 23.08 45.30 -16.73
N SER A 174 23.61 45.40 -15.51
CA SER A 174 24.35 46.59 -15.05
C SER A 174 25.60 46.86 -15.89
N ARG A 175 26.37 45.82 -16.22
CA ARG A 175 27.53 45.95 -17.11
C ARG A 175 27.14 46.35 -18.53
N THR A 176 26.01 45.86 -19.02
CA THR A 176 25.49 46.24 -20.34
C THR A 176 25.09 47.71 -20.36
N GLU A 177 24.46 48.21 -19.29
CA GLU A 177 24.12 49.62 -19.13
C GLU A 177 25.37 50.52 -19.06
N LEU A 178 26.39 50.10 -18.30
CA LEU A 178 27.69 50.79 -18.25
C LEU A 178 28.39 50.81 -19.62
N HIS A 179 28.36 49.70 -20.37
CA HIS A 179 28.94 49.64 -21.70
C HIS A 179 28.19 50.51 -22.72
N ALA A 180 26.86 50.56 -22.64
CA ALA A 180 26.05 51.44 -23.47
C ALA A 180 26.41 52.91 -23.21
N SER A 181 26.51 53.31 -21.95
CA SER A 181 26.94 54.66 -21.57
C SER A 181 28.37 54.99 -22.05
N ALA A 182 29.32 54.05 -21.93
CA ALA A 182 30.67 54.24 -22.43
C ALA A 182 30.72 54.37 -23.97
N LEU A 183 29.86 53.64 -24.69
CA LEU A 183 29.70 53.76 -26.14
C LEU A 183 29.11 55.12 -26.52
N GLU A 184 28.11 55.63 -25.80
CA GLU A 184 27.58 56.98 -25.99
C GLU A 184 28.66 58.04 -25.79
N GLN A 185 29.46 57.93 -24.73
CA GLN A 185 30.56 58.85 -24.48
C GLN A 185 31.64 58.78 -25.58
N THR A 186 31.92 57.58 -26.11
CA THR A 186 32.86 57.39 -27.22
C THR A 186 32.32 58.01 -28.51
N ALA A 187 31.03 57.84 -28.80
CA ALA A 187 30.38 58.45 -29.96
C ALA A 187 30.40 59.98 -29.87
N ALA A 188 30.07 60.56 -28.71
CA ALA A 188 30.17 62.00 -28.47
C ALA A 188 31.61 62.53 -28.65
N SER A 189 32.60 61.79 -28.14
CA SER A 189 34.02 62.14 -28.33
C SER A 189 34.43 62.08 -29.80
N MET A 190 33.90 61.12 -30.57
CA MET A 190 34.13 61.03 -32.01
C MET A 190 33.47 62.19 -32.77
N GLU A 191 32.28 62.65 -32.35
CA GLU A 191 31.65 63.86 -32.93
C GLU A 191 32.48 65.11 -32.67
N GLU A 192 32.98 65.29 -31.45
CA GLU A 192 33.86 66.41 -31.09
C GLU A 192 35.18 66.37 -31.87
N LEU A 193 35.83 65.20 -31.95
CA LEU A 193 37.02 65.01 -32.77
C LEU A 193 36.75 65.29 -34.25
N THR A 194 35.62 64.85 -34.79
CA THR A 194 35.22 65.13 -36.17
C THR A 194 35.07 66.63 -36.40
N ALA A 195 34.48 67.37 -35.44
CA ALA A 195 34.37 68.83 -35.52
C ALA A 195 35.74 69.51 -35.51
N ILE A 196 36.67 69.07 -34.64
CA ILE A 196 38.04 69.60 -34.59
C ILE A 196 38.80 69.30 -35.88
N VAL A 197 38.68 68.09 -36.43
CA VAL A 197 39.33 67.74 -37.71
C VAL A 197 38.79 68.59 -38.85
N LYS A 198 37.48 68.83 -38.90
CA LYS A 198 36.87 69.75 -39.87
C LYS A 198 37.39 71.18 -39.72
N GLN A 199 37.45 71.69 -38.48
CA GLN A 199 38.01 73.00 -38.20
C GLN A 199 39.49 73.10 -38.61
N ASN A 200 40.30 72.07 -38.36
CA ASN A 200 41.69 72.03 -38.78
C ASN A 200 41.84 72.01 -40.31
N ALA A 201 40.97 71.28 -41.01
CA ALA A 201 40.94 71.28 -42.47
C ALA A 201 40.58 72.67 -43.03
N ASP A 202 39.56 73.33 -42.47
CA ASP A 202 39.17 74.70 -42.85
C ASP A 202 40.31 75.70 -42.58
N ASN A 203 40.96 75.61 -41.41
CA ASN A 203 42.13 76.43 -41.07
C ASN A 203 43.30 76.22 -42.03
N ALA A 204 43.62 74.96 -42.38
CA ALA A 204 44.66 74.64 -43.34
C ALA A 204 44.32 75.19 -44.74
N HIS A 205 43.04 75.14 -45.13
CA HIS A 205 42.57 75.68 -46.39
C HIS A 205 42.65 77.22 -46.43
N GLN A 206 42.33 77.89 -45.32
CA GLN A 206 42.50 79.35 -45.17
C GLN A 206 43.99 79.74 -45.20
N ALA A 207 44.85 79.03 -44.47
CA ALA A 207 46.29 79.29 -44.46
C ALA A 207 46.91 79.09 -45.84
N SER A 208 46.52 78.04 -46.57
CA SER A 208 46.94 77.80 -47.95
C SER A 208 46.52 78.97 -48.87
N LYS A 209 45.28 79.45 -48.74
CA LYS A 209 44.79 80.61 -49.50
C LYS A 209 45.58 81.88 -49.19
N LEU A 210 45.85 82.15 -47.92
CA LEU A 210 46.65 83.31 -47.48
C LEU A 210 48.10 83.23 -47.99
N ALA A 211 48.70 82.04 -47.96
CA ALA A 211 50.04 81.80 -48.51
C ALA A 211 50.07 82.05 -50.02
N GLN A 212 49.04 81.61 -50.76
CA GLN A 212 48.90 81.88 -52.19
C GLN A 212 48.75 83.38 -52.48
N GLU A 213 47.92 84.10 -51.71
CA GLU A 213 47.75 85.56 -51.83
C GLU A 213 49.06 86.31 -51.52
N THR A 214 49.79 85.88 -50.50
CA THR A 214 51.10 86.45 -50.12
C THR A 214 52.13 86.19 -51.21
N THR A 215 52.18 84.98 -51.77
CA THR A 215 53.07 84.61 -52.86
C THR A 215 52.75 85.43 -54.13
N ASN A 216 51.47 85.60 -54.46
CA ASN A 216 51.04 86.46 -55.57
C ASN A 216 51.44 87.92 -55.34
N THR A 217 51.33 88.42 -54.11
CA THR A 217 51.75 89.78 -53.74
C THR A 217 53.25 89.95 -53.82
N ALA A 218 54.03 88.98 -53.35
CA ALA A 218 55.49 88.95 -53.48
C ALA A 218 55.93 88.89 -54.95
N HIS A 219 55.24 88.11 -55.80
CA HIS A 219 55.47 88.11 -57.24
C HIS A 219 55.21 89.48 -57.87
N LYS A 220 54.07 90.13 -57.56
CA LYS A 220 53.78 91.50 -58.00
C LYS A 220 54.82 92.51 -57.51
N GLY A 221 55.29 92.38 -56.27
CA GLY A 221 56.36 93.22 -55.72
C GLY A 221 57.72 92.99 -56.39
N GLY A 222 58.07 91.74 -56.69
CA GLY A 222 59.25 91.39 -57.47
C GLY A 222 59.18 91.91 -58.91
N GLU A 223 58.01 91.82 -59.54
CA GLU A 223 57.74 92.38 -60.86
C GLU A 223 57.89 93.91 -60.85
N ILE A 224 57.39 94.61 -59.83
CA ILE A 224 57.63 96.05 -59.60
C ILE A 224 59.11 96.35 -59.41
N THR A 225 59.87 95.51 -58.71
CA THR A 225 61.32 95.70 -58.52
C THR A 225 62.09 95.55 -59.85
N ILE A 226 61.63 94.64 -60.72
CA ILE A 226 62.22 94.39 -62.04
C ILE A 226 61.78 95.44 -63.09
N THR A 227 60.53 95.90 -63.06
CA THR A 227 59.94 96.78 -64.09
C THR A 227 59.91 98.26 -63.70
N ALA A 228 59.71 98.60 -62.42
CA ALA A 228 59.61 100.00 -61.95
C ALA A 228 60.97 100.67 -61.67
N GLY A 229 62.06 100.09 -62.18
CA GLY A 229 63.32 100.83 -62.32
C GLY A 229 64.16 100.98 -61.06
N VAL A 230 63.92 100.25 -59.97
CA VAL A 230 64.77 100.33 -58.77
C VAL A 230 66.18 99.80 -59.04
N VAL A 231 66.31 98.71 -59.80
CA VAL A 231 67.61 98.19 -60.26
C VAL A 231 68.28 99.18 -61.22
N LYS A 232 67.49 99.82 -62.09
CA LYS A 232 67.99 100.88 -62.99
C LYS A 232 68.50 102.08 -62.20
N THR A 233 67.77 102.53 -61.17
CA THR A 233 68.18 103.63 -60.29
C THR A 233 69.41 103.29 -59.45
N MET A 234 69.55 102.05 -58.94
CA MET A 234 70.79 101.63 -58.27
C MET A 234 71.99 101.55 -59.23
N GLN A 235 71.79 101.12 -60.48
CA GLN A 235 72.82 101.14 -61.52
C GLN A 235 73.21 102.58 -61.91
N ASP A 236 72.25 103.48 -62.03
CA ASP A 236 72.47 104.92 -62.31
C ASP A 236 73.27 105.59 -61.17
N ILE A 237 73.09 105.18 -59.91
CA ILE A 237 73.89 105.65 -58.76
C ILE A 237 75.29 105.04 -58.77
N ALA A 238 75.45 103.74 -59.07
CA ALA A 238 76.75 103.06 -59.09
C ALA A 238 77.66 103.49 -60.26
N VAL A 239 77.09 103.99 -61.36
CA VAL A 239 77.84 104.62 -62.47
C VAL A 239 78.19 106.08 -62.19
N SER A 240 77.58 106.69 -61.16
CA SER A 240 77.83 108.06 -60.70
C SER A 240 78.85 108.16 -59.56
N SER A 241 79.72 107.16 -59.38
CA SER A 241 80.87 107.15 -58.47
C SER A 241 82.13 106.70 -59.19
#